data_AF-A0A2W5XH13-F1
#
_entry.id   AF-A0A2W5XH13-F1
#
_cell.length_a   1.000
_cell.length_b   1.000
_cell.length_c   1.000
_cell.angle_alpha   90.00
_cell.angle_beta   90.00
_cell.angle_gamma   90.00
#
_symmetry.space_group_name_H-M   'P 1'
#
loop_
_entity.id
_entity.type
_entity.pdbx_description
1 polymer ?
#
loop_
_entity_poly.entity_id
_entity_poly.type
_entity_poly.pdbx_seq_one_letter_code
_entity_poly.pdbx_strand_id
1 'polypeptide(L)'
;MRELKGPNGWVVARVDSSGYVTLGNEPGPVVGKATNGGEVYDDDGGTNQVGHVDLEGNIFDMRYQELGRVDGWGRVYDKSGMLIGNVEKPVDAGVLMLLVAPPEPARSDSAGDSGQSGSLMNDALELAEDHRFPGVRRDFKPLTESDLYIERLPPKTERENF
;
A
#
# COMPACT_ATOMS: atom_id res chain seq x y z
N MET A 1 -15.28 21.32 -14.75
CA MET A 1 -14.99 19.89 -14.50
C MET A 1 -13.71 19.57 -15.24
N ARG A 2 -12.76 18.92 -14.58
CA ARG A 2 -11.45 18.55 -15.11
C ARG A 2 -11.50 17.11 -15.60
N GLU A 3 -10.85 16.84 -16.72
CA GLU A 3 -10.83 15.49 -17.31
C GLU A 3 -9.48 14.82 -17.05
N LEU A 4 -9.53 13.57 -16.59
CA LEU A 4 -8.36 12.73 -16.44
C LEU A 4 -8.31 11.82 -17.65
N LYS A 5 -7.22 11.89 -18.40
CA LYS A 5 -7.06 11.17 -19.66
C LYS A 5 -6.04 10.07 -19.48
N GLY A 6 -6.38 8.87 -19.94
CA GLY A 6 -5.43 7.76 -20.04
C GLY A 6 -4.33 8.03 -21.09
N PRO A 7 -3.40 7.10 -21.29
CA PRO A 7 -2.27 7.28 -22.21
C PRO A 7 -2.71 7.35 -23.68
N ASN A 8 -3.90 6.82 -23.99
CA ASN A 8 -4.55 6.89 -25.30
C ASN A 8 -5.37 8.18 -25.53
N GLY A 9 -5.40 9.10 -24.56
CA GLY A 9 -6.15 10.35 -24.61
C GLY A 9 -7.64 10.23 -24.30
N TRP A 10 -8.14 9.03 -23.96
CA TRP A 10 -9.54 8.84 -23.58
C TRP A 10 -9.78 9.28 -22.15
N VAL A 11 -10.94 9.87 -21.90
CA VAL A 11 -11.36 10.28 -20.54
C VAL A 11 -11.67 9.02 -19.74
N VAL A 12 -10.92 8.82 -18.66
CA VAL A 12 -11.07 7.67 -17.74
C VAL A 12 -11.73 8.08 -16.42
N ALA A 13 -11.63 9.35 -16.05
CA ALA A 13 -12.32 9.92 -14.90
C ALA A 13 -12.50 11.44 -15.07
N ARG A 14 -13.35 12.01 -14.23
CA ARG A 14 -13.59 13.46 -14.17
C ARG A 14 -13.57 13.91 -12.71
N VAL A 15 -13.00 15.09 -12.48
CA VAL A 15 -12.99 15.74 -11.16
C VAL A 15 -13.73 17.07 -11.25
N ASP A 16 -14.75 17.26 -10.42
CA ASP A 16 -15.50 18.52 -10.40
C ASP A 16 -14.75 19.65 -9.68
N SER A 17 -15.37 20.83 -9.58
CA SER A 17 -14.78 21.99 -8.89
C SER A 17 -14.67 21.83 -7.38
N SER A 18 -15.47 20.94 -6.81
CA SER A 18 -15.51 20.61 -5.38
C SER A 18 -14.54 19.48 -5.02
N GLY A 19 -13.91 18.87 -6.03
CA GLY A 19 -12.96 17.79 -5.87
C GLY A 19 -13.56 16.39 -5.98
N TYR A 20 -14.86 16.24 -6.25
CA TYR A 20 -15.48 14.92 -6.36
C TYR A 20 -15.09 14.22 -7.66
N VAL A 21 -14.78 12.94 -7.55
CA VAL A 21 -14.29 12.09 -8.64
C VAL A 21 -15.41 11.20 -9.14
N THR A 22 -15.56 11.13 -10.46
CA THR A 22 -16.46 10.18 -11.16
C THR A 22 -15.68 9.42 -12.23
N LEU A 23 -16.01 8.15 -12.48
CA LEU A 23 -15.33 7.33 -13.47
C LEU A 23 -15.99 7.44 -14.86
N GLY A 24 -15.17 7.33 -15.89
CA GLY A 24 -15.59 7.30 -17.29
C GLY A 24 -15.84 8.67 -17.93
N ASN A 25 -16.44 8.63 -19.11
CA ASN A 25 -16.68 9.83 -19.92
C ASN A 25 -17.96 10.58 -19.52
N GLU A 26 -18.90 9.92 -18.87
CA GLU A 26 -20.16 10.51 -18.43
C GLU A 26 -20.17 10.65 -16.90
N PRO A 27 -20.87 11.66 -16.33
CA PRO A 27 -21.02 11.79 -14.88
C PRO A 27 -21.67 10.53 -14.30
N GLY A 28 -20.92 9.83 -13.45
CA GLY A 28 -21.35 8.63 -12.74
C GLY A 28 -21.50 8.84 -11.23
N PRO A 29 -21.61 7.75 -10.46
CA PRO A 29 -21.49 7.84 -9.00
C PRO A 29 -20.13 8.40 -8.61
N VAL A 30 -20.09 9.13 -7.50
CA VAL A 30 -18.86 9.61 -6.90
C VAL A 30 -18.09 8.42 -6.34
N VAL A 31 -16.82 8.30 -6.69
CA VAL A 31 -15.92 7.21 -6.24
C VAL A 31 -14.79 7.68 -5.34
N GLY A 32 -14.75 8.98 -5.04
CA GLY A 32 -13.69 9.56 -4.23
C GLY A 32 -13.64 11.07 -4.31
N LYS A 33 -12.60 11.62 -3.68
CA LYS A 33 -12.42 13.06 -3.55
C LYS A 33 -10.94 13.44 -3.60
N ALA A 34 -10.64 14.52 -4.31
CA ALA A 34 -9.33 15.16 -4.37
C ALA A 34 -9.41 16.58 -3.80
N THR A 35 -8.56 16.88 -2.83
CA THR A 35 -8.53 18.19 -2.16
C THR A 35 -7.44 19.09 -2.76
N ASN A 36 -7.55 20.40 -2.53
CA ASN A 36 -6.48 21.32 -2.94
C ASN A 36 -5.19 21.15 -2.11
N GLY A 37 -5.24 20.46 -0.97
CA GLY A 37 -4.06 20.15 -0.15
C GLY A 37 -3.21 19.00 -0.71
N GLY A 38 -3.68 18.33 -1.77
CA GLY A 38 -2.99 17.20 -2.39
C GLY A 38 -3.49 15.85 -1.92
N GLU A 39 -4.42 15.78 -0.96
CA GLU A 39 -4.96 14.52 -0.46
C GLU A 39 -5.97 13.88 -1.44
N VAL A 40 -5.95 12.55 -1.51
CA VAL A 40 -6.86 11.75 -2.33
C VAL A 40 -7.57 10.74 -1.43
N TYR A 41 -8.89 10.67 -1.56
CA TYR A 41 -9.78 9.80 -0.78
C TYR A 41 -10.58 8.89 -1.72
N ASP A 42 -10.84 7.65 -1.31
CA ASP A 42 -11.68 6.69 -2.04
C ASP A 42 -13.17 6.74 -1.61
N ASP A 43 -13.52 7.71 -0.77
CA ASP A 43 -14.88 8.01 -0.35
C ASP A 43 -15.26 9.47 -0.66
N ASP A 44 -16.56 9.73 -0.74
CA ASP A 44 -17.11 11.08 -0.91
C ASP A 44 -17.01 11.93 0.37
N GLY A 45 -17.00 11.28 1.53
CA GLY A 45 -16.87 11.90 2.85
C GLY A 45 -15.49 12.49 3.15
N GLY A 46 -14.44 12.04 2.43
CA GLY A 46 -13.06 12.43 2.69
C GLY A 46 -12.52 11.84 4.00
N THR A 47 -12.92 10.61 4.33
CA THR A 47 -12.53 9.93 5.57
C THR A 47 -11.46 8.88 5.37
N ASN A 48 -11.45 8.21 4.22
CA ASN A 48 -10.50 7.17 3.88
C ASN A 48 -9.50 7.69 2.86
N GLN A 49 -8.44 8.32 3.37
CA GLN A 49 -7.34 8.78 2.54
C GLN A 49 -6.61 7.57 1.95
N VAL A 50 -6.32 7.61 0.66
CA VAL A 50 -5.59 6.55 -0.07
C VAL A 50 -4.20 7.00 -0.53
N GLY A 51 -3.94 8.30 -0.50
CA GLY A 51 -2.62 8.84 -0.79
C GLY A 51 -2.58 10.36 -0.81
N HIS A 52 -1.47 10.90 -1.31
CA HIS A 52 -1.31 12.33 -1.50
C HIS A 52 -0.38 12.66 -2.66
N VAL A 53 -0.49 13.88 -3.17
CA VAL A 53 0.43 14.47 -4.14
C VAL A 53 1.11 15.67 -3.50
N ASP A 54 2.44 15.71 -3.51
CA ASP A 54 3.20 16.83 -2.97
C ASP A 54 3.25 18.03 -3.93
N LEU A 55 3.91 19.12 -3.48
CA LEU A 55 4.07 20.34 -4.27
C LEU A 55 5.00 20.17 -5.49
N GLU A 56 5.86 19.16 -5.48
CA GLU A 56 6.78 18.84 -6.57
C GLU A 56 6.11 17.94 -7.62
N GLY A 57 4.91 17.42 -7.32
CA GLY A 57 4.14 16.54 -8.19
C GLY A 57 4.42 15.05 -7.97
N ASN A 58 5.10 14.67 -6.90
CA ASN A 58 5.30 13.26 -6.54
C ASN A 58 4.03 12.70 -5.90
N ILE A 59 3.69 11.46 -6.23
CA ILE A 59 2.46 10.78 -5.82
C ILE A 59 2.83 9.67 -4.85
N PHE A 60 2.23 9.69 -3.67
CA PHE A 60 2.51 8.73 -2.60
C PHE A 60 1.26 7.98 -2.18
N ASP A 61 1.43 6.72 -1.77
CA ASP A 61 0.40 5.95 -1.07
C ASP A 61 0.34 6.30 0.43
N MET A 62 -0.56 5.64 1.17
CA MET A 62 -0.70 5.77 2.62
C MET A 62 0.52 5.31 3.43
N ARG A 63 1.45 4.59 2.81
CA ARG A 63 2.71 4.13 3.40
C ARG A 63 3.87 5.06 3.04
N TYR A 64 3.59 6.21 2.43
CA TYR A 64 4.57 7.17 1.92
C TYR A 64 5.54 6.54 0.89
N GLN A 65 5.10 5.51 0.17
CA GLN A 65 5.84 4.97 -0.96
C GLN A 65 5.50 5.79 -2.20
N GLU A 66 6.52 6.31 -2.88
CA GLU A 66 6.34 6.97 -4.16
C GLU A 66 5.85 5.96 -5.21
N LEU A 67 4.70 6.27 -5.79
CA LEU A 67 4.06 5.49 -6.85
C LEU A 67 4.37 6.04 -8.25
N GLY A 68 4.69 7.33 -8.32
CA GLY A 68 5.09 8.02 -9.54
C GLY A 68 5.01 9.53 -9.38
N ARG A 69 4.92 10.24 -10.52
CA ARG A 69 4.97 11.71 -10.53
C ARG A 69 4.18 12.31 -11.68
N VAL A 70 3.82 13.58 -11.54
CA VAL A 70 3.27 14.42 -12.60
C VAL A 70 4.23 15.55 -12.94
N ASP A 71 4.41 15.82 -14.23
CA ASP A 71 5.26 16.94 -14.67
C ASP A 71 4.48 18.26 -14.84
N GLY A 72 5.18 19.35 -15.10
CA GLY A 72 4.57 20.67 -15.30
C GLY A 72 3.67 20.80 -16.54
N TRP A 73 3.62 19.77 -17.40
CA TRP A 73 2.72 19.67 -18.55
C TRP A 73 1.49 18.80 -18.27
N GLY A 74 1.33 18.32 -17.03
CA GLY A 74 0.22 17.47 -16.62
C GLY A 74 0.41 15.99 -16.97
N ARG A 75 1.57 15.58 -17.50
CA ARG A 75 1.83 14.18 -17.86
C ARG A 75 2.15 13.38 -16.59
N VAL A 76 1.43 12.29 -16.40
CA VAL A 76 1.57 11.43 -15.24
C VAL A 76 2.36 10.19 -15.60
N TYR A 77 3.39 9.92 -14.82
CA TYR A 77 4.30 8.80 -14.98
C TYR A 77 4.23 7.90 -13.76
N ASP A 78 4.29 6.59 -13.97
CA ASP A 78 4.53 5.65 -12.87
C ASP A 78 6.00 5.70 -12.41
N LYS A 79 6.29 4.93 -11.36
CA LYS A 79 7.64 4.77 -10.80
C LYS A 79 8.67 4.24 -11.81
N SER A 80 8.24 3.53 -12.86
CA SER A 80 9.12 3.03 -13.93
C SER A 80 9.42 4.07 -15.00
N GLY A 81 8.71 5.21 -14.99
CA GLY A 81 8.80 6.27 -15.99
C GLY A 81 7.87 6.05 -17.20
N MET A 82 6.93 5.11 -17.12
CA MET A 82 5.92 4.90 -18.15
C MET A 82 4.80 5.94 -18.02
N LEU A 83 4.38 6.52 -19.15
CA LEU A 83 3.26 7.45 -19.20
C LEU A 83 1.94 6.70 -18.94
N ILE A 84 1.23 7.08 -17.88
CA ILE A 84 -0.08 6.52 -17.54
C ILE A 84 -1.25 7.45 -17.90
N GLY A 85 -0.98 8.72 -18.19
CA GLY A 85 -2.02 9.64 -18.61
C GLY A 85 -1.65 11.11 -18.51
N ASN A 86 -2.67 11.95 -18.62
CA ASN A 86 -2.57 13.40 -18.57
C ASN A 86 -3.71 13.99 -17.74
N VAL A 87 -3.39 15.01 -16.95
CA VAL A 87 -4.28 15.68 -16.02
C VAL A 87 -4.07 17.20 -16.03
N GLU A 88 -5.06 17.95 -15.54
CA GLU A 88 -4.99 19.42 -15.49
C GLU A 88 -4.30 19.95 -14.23
N LYS A 89 -4.42 19.27 -13.09
CA LYS A 89 -3.75 19.66 -11.84
C LYS A 89 -2.97 18.51 -11.23
N PRO A 90 -1.91 18.79 -10.45
CA PRO A 90 -1.09 17.75 -9.84
C PRO A 90 -1.88 16.74 -9.00
N VAL A 91 -2.81 17.19 -8.14
CA VAL A 91 -3.61 16.28 -7.29
C VAL A 91 -4.45 15.28 -8.10
N ASP A 92 -4.85 15.63 -9.33
CA ASP A 92 -5.62 14.73 -10.19
C ASP A 92 -4.76 13.56 -10.68
N ALA A 93 -3.43 13.69 -10.66
CA ALA A 93 -2.53 12.57 -10.93
C ALA A 93 -2.63 11.49 -9.86
N GLY A 94 -2.80 11.91 -8.60
CA GLY A 94 -3.09 11.00 -7.49
C GLY A 94 -4.39 10.26 -7.71
N VAL A 95 -5.45 10.94 -8.15
CA VAL A 95 -6.73 10.28 -8.54
C VAL A 95 -6.51 9.26 -9.65
N LEU A 96 -5.79 9.63 -10.70
CA LEU A 96 -5.53 8.74 -11.83
C LEU A 96 -4.80 7.46 -11.39
N MET A 97 -3.86 7.55 -10.45
CA MET A 97 -3.04 6.42 -10.03
C MET A 97 -3.63 5.63 -8.84
N LEU A 98 -4.38 6.28 -7.95
CA LEU A 98 -4.87 5.65 -6.73
C LEU A 98 -6.30 5.11 -6.87
N LEU A 99 -7.14 5.75 -7.70
CA LEU A 99 -8.54 5.39 -7.86
C LEU A 99 -8.84 4.75 -9.23
N VAL A 100 -8.15 5.17 -10.28
CA VAL A 100 -8.47 4.75 -11.66
C VAL A 100 -7.57 3.64 -12.17
N ALA A 101 -6.27 3.86 -12.14
CA ALA A 101 -5.24 2.94 -12.58
C ALA A 101 -4.40 2.54 -11.37
N PRO A 102 -4.87 1.58 -10.54
CA PRO A 102 -4.12 1.14 -9.38
C PRO A 102 -2.68 0.82 -9.81
N PRO A 103 -1.66 1.19 -9.03
CA PRO A 103 -0.29 0.84 -9.35
C PRO A 103 -0.27 -0.67 -9.62
N GLU A 104 0.26 -1.09 -10.78
CA GLU A 104 0.49 -2.52 -11.01
C GLU A 104 1.20 -3.02 -9.75
N PRO A 105 0.66 -4.05 -9.05
CA PRO A 105 1.33 -4.56 -7.86
C PRO A 105 2.73 -4.87 -8.32
N ALA A 106 3.72 -4.19 -7.71
CA ALA A 106 5.11 -4.23 -8.13
C ALA A 106 5.41 -5.66 -8.54
N ARG A 107 5.59 -5.90 -9.86
CA ARG A 107 5.94 -7.23 -10.34
C ARG A 107 7.09 -7.63 -9.44
N SER A 108 6.92 -8.69 -8.67
CA SER A 108 8.03 -9.24 -7.95
C SER A 108 9.04 -9.55 -9.04
N ASP A 109 10.12 -8.77 -9.10
CA ASP A 109 11.26 -9.09 -9.92
C ASP A 109 11.84 -10.38 -9.37
N SER A 110 11.21 -11.48 -9.76
CA SER A 110 11.81 -12.78 -9.95
C SER A 110 12.29 -12.83 -11.40
N ALA A 111 13.11 -11.85 -11.78
CA ALA A 111 13.97 -11.98 -12.94
C ALA A 111 15.21 -12.76 -12.47
N GLY A 112 15.40 -13.93 -13.06
CA GLY A 112 16.25 -15.00 -12.55
C GLY A 112 17.72 -14.63 -12.38
N ASP A 113 18.34 -15.22 -11.36
CA ASP A 113 19.73 -15.60 -11.45
C ASP A 113 19.84 -16.94 -12.18
N SER A 114 20.71 -16.89 -13.18
CA SER A 114 21.09 -17.92 -14.13
C SER A 114 21.53 -19.23 -13.49
N GLY A 115 21.29 -20.33 -14.22
CA GLY A 115 21.62 -21.68 -13.78
C GLY A 115 23.12 -21.95 -13.61
N GLN A 116 23.33 -23.06 -12.88
CA GLN A 116 24.59 -23.78 -12.61
C GLN A 116 25.44 -23.30 -11.42
N SER A 117 25.05 -23.76 -10.23
CA SER A 117 25.96 -24.58 -9.43
C SER A 117 25.16 -25.66 -8.72
N GLY A 118 25.34 -26.91 -9.14
CA GLY A 118 25.03 -28.05 -8.28
C GLY A 118 25.92 -28.02 -7.03
N SER A 119 25.49 -28.74 -5.99
CA SER A 119 26.11 -28.83 -4.65
C SER A 119 26.18 -27.46 -3.96
N LEU A 120 25.39 -27.18 -2.93
CA LEU A 120 25.77 -27.45 -1.54
C LEU A 120 24.58 -27.62 -0.59
N MET A 121 23.33 -27.45 -1.05
CA MET A 121 22.15 -27.54 -0.17
C MET A 121 21.61 -28.96 0.02
N ASN A 122 21.89 -29.86 -0.92
CA ASN A 122 21.45 -31.25 -0.81
C ASN A 122 22.36 -32.06 0.14
N ASP A 123 23.64 -31.69 0.28
CA ASP A 123 24.56 -32.35 1.22
C ASP A 123 24.28 -31.95 2.68
N ALA A 124 23.68 -30.76 2.92
CA ALA A 124 23.34 -30.32 4.27
C ALA A 124 22.09 -31.01 4.84
N LEU A 125 21.22 -31.57 3.98
CA LEU A 125 20.06 -32.35 4.42
C LEU A 125 20.43 -33.82 4.69
N GLU A 126 21.47 -34.33 4.04
CA GLU A 126 21.99 -35.69 4.26
C GLU A 126 22.93 -35.77 5.49
N LEU A 127 23.54 -34.65 5.89
CA LEU A 127 24.32 -34.52 7.15
C LEU A 127 23.46 -34.38 8.42
N ALA A 128 22.14 -34.28 8.30
CA ALA A 128 21.22 -34.17 9.45
C ALA A 128 20.82 -35.54 10.02
N GLU A 129 21.17 -36.66 9.38
CA GLU A 129 20.79 -38.00 9.85
C GLU A 129 21.74 -38.60 10.88
N ASP A 130 22.95 -38.06 11.08
CA ASP A 130 23.98 -38.77 11.86
C ASP A 130 24.49 -38.08 13.14
N HIS A 131 23.90 -36.94 13.55
CA HIS A 131 24.23 -36.32 14.83
C HIS A 131 23.00 -36.16 15.73
N ARG A 132 22.78 -37.24 16.48
CA ARG A 132 22.00 -37.34 17.72
C ARG A 132 22.52 -36.28 18.72
N PHE A 133 22.03 -35.04 18.65
CA PHE A 133 22.36 -34.00 19.63
C PHE A 133 21.68 -34.32 20.99
N PRO A 134 22.45 -34.61 22.05
CA PRO A 134 21.90 -34.73 23.38
C PRO A 134 21.70 -33.32 23.95
N GLY A 135 20.46 -32.99 24.36
CA GLY A 135 20.23 -31.81 25.22
C GLY A 135 19.10 -30.87 24.83
N VAL A 136 18.42 -31.07 23.69
CA VAL A 136 17.21 -30.27 23.40
C VAL A 136 16.02 -30.90 24.11
N ARG A 137 15.58 -30.27 25.22
CA ARG A 137 14.33 -30.62 25.91
C ARG A 137 13.16 -30.47 24.93
N ARG A 138 12.38 -31.54 24.76
CA ARG A 138 11.30 -31.70 23.76
C ARG A 138 9.92 -31.32 24.30
N ASP A 139 9.89 -30.48 25.32
CA ASP A 139 8.71 -30.21 26.14
C ASP A 139 8.17 -28.77 25.91
N PHE A 140 8.58 -28.11 24.83
CA PHE A 140 7.98 -26.84 24.43
C PHE A 140 6.56 -27.04 23.91
N LYS A 141 5.58 -26.90 24.81
CA LYS A 141 4.19 -26.64 24.46
C LYS A 141 4.09 -25.18 24.01
N PRO A 142 3.60 -24.88 22.80
CA PRO A 142 3.39 -23.50 22.39
C PRO A 142 2.39 -22.83 23.36
N LEU A 143 2.73 -21.64 23.85
CA LEU A 143 1.86 -20.86 24.73
C LEU A 143 0.55 -20.58 23.98
N THR A 144 -0.56 -20.89 24.62
CA THR A 144 -1.91 -20.68 24.06
C THR A 144 -2.43 -19.32 24.50
N GLU A 145 -3.43 -18.75 23.81
CA GLU A 145 -4.00 -17.44 24.14
C GLU A 145 -4.55 -17.34 25.59
N SER A 146 -4.77 -18.49 26.24
CA SER A 146 -5.11 -18.62 27.66
C SER A 146 -3.99 -18.24 28.62
N ASP A 147 -2.72 -18.35 28.18
CA ASP A 147 -1.52 -18.05 28.99
C ASP A 147 -1.16 -16.55 28.98
N LEU A 148 -1.84 -15.74 28.15
CA LEU A 148 -1.61 -14.31 27.98
C LEU A 148 -2.59 -13.42 28.79
N TYR A 149 -3.56 -14.01 29.49
CA TYR A 149 -4.45 -13.27 30.39
C TYR A 149 -3.78 -13.02 31.75
N ILE A 150 -3.22 -11.82 31.92
CA ILE A 150 -2.87 -11.30 33.24
C ILE A 150 -4.18 -10.96 33.96
N GLU A 151 -4.58 -11.81 34.91
CA GLU A 151 -5.65 -11.45 35.85
C GLU A 151 -5.25 -10.18 36.61
N ARG A 152 -5.95 -9.09 36.32
CA ARG A 152 -5.91 -7.86 37.09
C ARG A 152 -6.53 -8.14 38.46
N LEU A 153 -5.70 -8.55 39.41
CA LEU A 153 -6.10 -8.69 40.82
C LEU A 153 -6.74 -7.38 41.29
N PRO A 154 -7.89 -7.41 41.99
CA PRO A 154 -8.44 -6.21 42.62
C PRO A 154 -7.51 -5.75 43.75
N PRO A 155 -7.45 -4.43 44.03
CA PRO A 155 -6.61 -3.91 45.10
C PRO A 155 -7.07 -4.46 46.46
N LYS A 156 -6.11 -4.96 47.26
CA LYS A 156 -6.34 -5.35 48.65
C LYS A 156 -6.75 -4.10 49.45
N THR A 157 -7.97 -4.10 49.97
CA THR A 157 -8.38 -3.18 51.04
C THR A 157 -7.68 -3.63 52.32
N GLU A 158 -6.64 -2.92 52.76
CA GLU A 158 -6.13 -3.08 54.12
C GLU A 158 -7.19 -2.54 55.08
N ARG A 159 -7.72 -3.46 55.91
CA ARG A 159 -8.59 -3.11 57.04
C ARG A 159 -7.71 -2.59 58.16
N GLU A 160 -8.00 -1.37 58.59
CA GLU A 160 -7.54 -0.79 59.84
C GLU A 160 -7.94 -1.71 61.02
N ASN A 161 -6.99 -2.02 61.90
CA ASN A 161 -7.28 -2.62 63.19
C ASN A 161 -7.00 -1.59 64.29
N PHE A 162 -8.01 -1.47 65.16
CA PHE A 162 -8.08 -0.75 66.43
C PHE A 162 -7.02 -1.20 67.43
#